data_AF-A0A4Y2APV9-F1
#
_entry.id   AF-A0A4Y2APV9-F1
#
_cell.length_a   1.000
_cell.length_b   1.000
_cell.length_c   1.000
_cell.angle_alpha   90.00
_cell.angle_beta   90.00
_cell.angle_gamma   90.00
#
_symmetry.space_group_name_H-M   'P 1'
#
loop_
_entity.id
_entity.type
_entity.pdbx_description
1 polymer ?
#
loop_
_entity_poly.entity_id
_entity_poly.type
_entity_poly.pdbx_seq_one_letter_code
_entity_poly.pdbx_strand_id
1 'polypeptide(L)'
;MRWNFVKEPQNGPNFRLDGPLGLRLDFEEEKKRVIAAAIEKVQFEMNEARRISEDQLKNAHLMEMATAVERHKTEISEVKKKQWCYNCEAEAIYHCCWNTSYCSVDCQQVHWHKEHKRTCRRKR
;
A
#
# COMPACT_ATOMS: atom_id res chain seq x y z
N MET A 1 52.24 26.57 -64.11
CA MET A 1 51.77 27.52 -63.09
C MET A 1 50.57 26.92 -62.39
N ARG A 2 50.68 26.82 -61.06
CA ARG A 2 49.69 26.66 -59.99
C ARG A 2 48.23 26.39 -60.39
N TRP A 3 47.77 25.16 -60.13
CA TRP A 3 46.37 24.87 -59.85
C TRP A 3 46.06 25.39 -58.45
N ASN A 4 45.23 26.42 -58.33
CA ASN A 4 44.61 26.81 -57.08
C ASN A 4 43.11 26.55 -57.19
N PHE A 5 42.66 25.54 -56.46
CA PHE A 5 41.27 25.19 -56.25
C PHE A 5 40.65 26.24 -55.32
N VAL A 6 39.80 27.12 -55.84
CA VAL A 6 38.96 28.00 -55.02
C VAL A 6 37.57 27.36 -54.98
N LYS A 7 37.16 26.93 -53.78
CA LYS A 7 35.84 26.35 -53.51
C LYS A 7 34.75 27.35 -53.89
N GLU A 8 33.78 26.93 -54.69
CA GLU A 8 32.53 27.67 -54.90
C GLU A 8 31.76 27.77 -53.58
N PRO A 9 31.16 28.93 -53.26
CA PRO A 9 30.25 29.03 -52.14
C PRO A 9 28.96 28.30 -52.49
N GLN A 10 28.63 27.29 -51.67
CA GLN A 10 27.38 26.54 -51.69
C GLN A 10 26.23 27.44 -51.20
N ASN A 11 25.99 28.59 -51.83
CA ASN A 11 24.84 29.45 -51.52
C ASN A 11 23.68 29.07 -52.45
N GLY A 12 23.14 27.87 -52.22
CA GLY A 12 21.80 27.56 -52.69
C GLY A 12 20.81 28.52 -52.02
N PRO A 13 19.78 29.02 -52.74
CA PRO A 13 18.79 29.91 -52.15
C PRO A 13 18.16 29.19 -50.97
N ASN A 14 18.30 29.77 -49.78
CA ASN A 14 17.51 29.39 -48.62
C ASN A 14 16.06 29.77 -48.96
N PHE A 15 15.33 28.83 -49.57
CA PHE A 15 13.90 28.93 -49.81
C PHE A 15 13.21 28.91 -48.44
N ARG A 16 13.22 30.06 -47.75
CA ARG A 16 12.19 30.31 -46.76
C ARG A 16 10.86 30.28 -47.51
N LEU A 17 9.99 29.38 -47.07
CA LEU A 17 8.64 29.23 -47.61
C LEU A 17 7.80 30.42 -47.14
N ASP A 18 8.12 31.63 -47.59
CA ASP A 18 7.47 32.88 -47.17
C ASP A 18 6.08 33.07 -47.81
N GLY A 19 5.44 31.97 -48.24
CA GLY A 19 4.12 31.93 -48.88
C GLY A 19 3.02 31.30 -48.00
N PRO A 20 1.74 31.36 -48.42
CA PRO A 20 0.59 30.94 -47.60
C PRO A 20 0.65 29.48 -47.09
N LEU A 21 1.33 28.60 -47.84
CA LEU A 21 1.54 27.20 -47.46
C LEU A 21 2.58 27.04 -46.35
N GLY A 22 3.65 27.86 -46.33
CA GLY A 22 4.67 27.83 -45.27
C GLY A 22 4.10 28.32 -43.94
N LEU A 23 3.39 29.45 -43.95
CA LEU A 23 2.66 29.96 -42.79
C LEU A 23 1.73 28.89 -42.17
N ARG A 24 1.00 28.13 -42.99
CA ARG A 24 0.11 27.07 -42.50
C ARG A 24 0.88 25.94 -41.80
N LEU A 25 2.02 25.53 -42.34
CA LEU A 25 2.88 24.51 -41.70
C LEU A 25 3.47 25.02 -40.39
N ASP A 26 3.91 26.28 -40.35
CA ASP A 26 4.43 26.92 -39.14
C ASP A 26 3.36 26.99 -38.03
N PHE A 27 2.13 27.34 -38.37
CA PHE A 27 0.99 27.32 -37.44
C PHE A 27 0.68 25.90 -36.94
N GLU A 28 0.75 24.89 -37.81
CA GLU A 28 0.52 23.48 -37.44
C GLU A 28 1.64 22.95 -36.53
N GLU A 29 2.89 23.36 -36.77
CA GLU A 29 4.03 23.00 -35.93
C GLU A 29 3.96 23.68 -34.55
N GLU A 30 3.65 24.97 -34.50
CA GLU A 30 3.48 25.70 -33.25
C GLU A 30 2.32 25.13 -32.42
N LYS A 31 1.19 24.79 -33.07
CA LYS A 31 0.08 24.09 -32.41
C LYS A 31 0.52 22.76 -31.80
N LYS A 32 1.32 21.95 -32.52
CA LYS A 32 1.86 20.69 -32.00
C LYS A 32 2.77 20.92 -30.80
N ARG A 33 3.64 21.95 -30.83
CA ARG A 33 4.53 22.31 -29.72
C ARG A 33 3.74 22.71 -28.47
N VAL A 34 2.73 23.56 -28.61
CA VAL A 34 1.88 23.99 -27.49
C VAL A 34 1.11 22.82 -26.90
N ILE A 35 0.55 21.94 -27.73
CA ILE A 35 -0.17 20.74 -27.26
C ILE A 35 0.79 19.79 -26.52
N ALA A 36 2.00 19.56 -27.06
CA ALA A 36 2.99 18.70 -26.42
C ALA A 36 3.40 19.23 -25.04
N ALA A 37 3.67 20.53 -24.93
CA ALA A 37 4.01 21.18 -23.66
C ALA A 37 2.85 21.10 -22.64
N ALA A 38 1.61 21.26 -23.10
CA ALA A 38 0.43 21.11 -22.24
C ALA A 38 0.27 19.67 -21.73
N ILE A 39 0.49 18.67 -22.59
CA ILE A 39 0.45 17.25 -22.21
C ILE A 39 1.54 16.93 -21.20
N GLU A 40 2.78 17.38 -21.43
CA GLU A 40 3.89 17.16 -20.49
C GLU A 40 3.60 17.75 -19.11
N LYS A 41 3.08 18.99 -19.07
CA LYS A 41 2.67 19.63 -17.82
C LYS A 41 1.59 18.84 -17.08
N VAL A 42 0.54 18.41 -17.80
CA VAL A 42 -0.54 17.60 -17.20
C VAL A 42 -0.03 16.24 -16.72
N GLN A 43 0.85 15.59 -17.49
CA GLN A 43 1.44 14.31 -17.09
C GLN A 43 2.31 14.46 -15.83
N PHE A 44 3.09 15.53 -15.73
CA PHE A 44 3.87 15.82 -14.54
C PHE A 44 2.98 16.04 -13.32
N GLU A 45 1.97 16.90 -13.43
CA GLU A 45 1.02 17.18 -12.34
C GLU A 45 0.26 15.92 -11.91
N MET A 46 -0.18 15.09 -12.86
CA MET A 46 -0.85 13.82 -12.59
C MET A 46 0.07 12.83 -11.86
N ASN A 47 1.33 12.72 -12.28
CA ASN A 47 2.30 11.81 -11.66
C ASN A 47 2.65 12.25 -10.23
N GLU A 48 2.83 13.54 -9.98
CA GLU A 48 3.06 14.06 -8.65
C GLU A 48 1.83 13.87 -7.74
N ALA A 49 0.62 14.17 -8.24
CA ALA A 49 -0.61 13.93 -7.49
C ALA A 49 -0.79 12.44 -7.13
N ARG A 50 -0.50 11.53 -8.08
CA ARG A 50 -0.52 10.09 -7.83
C ARG A 50 0.49 9.68 -6.77
N ARG A 51 1.73 10.16 -6.85
CA ARG A 51 2.79 9.85 -5.87
C ARG A 51 2.40 10.30 -4.47
N ILE A 52 1.90 11.52 -4.33
CA ILE A 52 1.42 12.07 -3.05
C ILE A 52 0.30 11.20 -2.49
N SER A 53 -0.70 10.84 -3.31
CA SER A 53 -1.81 10.00 -2.87
C SER A 53 -1.35 8.60 -2.44
N GLU A 54 -0.44 7.98 -3.20
CA GLU A 54 0.12 6.67 -2.87
C GLU A 54 0.89 6.70 -1.55
N ASP A 55 1.71 7.73 -1.34
CA ASP A 55 2.49 7.87 -0.11
C ASP A 55 1.60 8.17 1.10
N GLN A 56 0.55 8.98 0.93
CA GLN A 56 -0.46 9.20 1.97
C GLN A 56 -1.18 7.91 2.36
N LEU A 57 -1.62 7.12 1.38
CA LEU A 57 -2.29 5.84 1.62
C LEU A 57 -1.36 4.85 2.34
N LYS A 58 -0.10 4.74 1.90
CA LYS A 58 0.90 3.88 2.55
C LYS A 58 1.13 4.31 4.00
N ASN A 59 1.30 5.61 4.25
CA ASN A 59 1.54 6.12 5.60
C ASN A 59 0.32 5.91 6.52
N ALA A 60 -0.88 6.14 6.02
CA ALA A 60 -2.12 5.87 6.76
C ALA A 60 -2.23 4.38 7.12
N HIS A 61 -1.98 3.50 6.16
CA HIS A 61 -2.01 2.05 6.38
C HIS A 61 -0.94 1.60 7.39
N LEU A 62 0.29 2.13 7.30
CA LEU A 62 1.35 1.82 8.27
C LEU A 62 0.97 2.25 9.69
N MET A 63 0.35 3.42 9.84
CA MET A 63 -0.11 3.91 11.15
C MET A 63 -1.25 3.06 11.72
N GLU A 64 -2.19 2.63 10.88
CA GLU A 64 -3.27 1.71 11.27
C GLU A 64 -2.72 0.35 11.70
N MET A 65 -1.77 -0.21 10.95
CA MET A 65 -1.09 -1.46 11.31
C MET A 65 -0.33 -1.35 12.63
N ALA A 66 0.42 -0.26 12.83
CA ALA A 66 1.12 -0.02 14.10
C ALA A 66 0.14 0.06 15.29
N THR A 67 -0.98 0.76 15.11
CA THR A 67 -2.03 0.87 16.12
C THR A 67 -2.67 -0.49 16.43
N ALA A 68 -2.95 -1.29 15.40
CA ALA A 68 -3.52 -2.63 15.55
C ALA A 68 -2.57 -3.56 16.33
N VAL A 69 -1.26 -3.49 16.03
CA VAL A 69 -0.24 -4.30 16.73
C VAL A 69 -0.16 -3.92 18.21
N GLU A 70 -0.11 -2.63 18.56
CA GLU A 70 -0.01 -2.22 19.97
C GLU A 70 -1.28 -2.54 20.76
N ARG A 71 -2.45 -2.36 20.13
CA ARG A 71 -3.73 -2.80 20.71
C ARG A 71 -3.72 -4.30 21.00
N HIS A 72 -3.32 -5.12 20.03
CA HIS A 72 -3.28 -6.57 20.19
C HIS A 72 -2.31 -7.01 21.30
N LYS A 73 -1.15 -6.35 21.40
CA LYS A 73 -0.19 -6.59 22.47
C LYS A 73 -0.77 -6.30 23.86
N THR A 74 -1.56 -5.23 23.97
CA THR A 74 -2.26 -4.87 25.21
C THR A 74 -3.34 -5.91 25.55
N GLU A 75 -4.15 -6.32 24.56
CA GLU A 75 -5.18 -7.35 24.71
C GLU A 75 -4.57 -8.68 25.19
N ILE A 76 -3.43 -9.12 24.61
CA ILE A 76 -2.72 -10.33 25.05
C ILE A 76 -2.27 -10.21 26.52
N SER A 77 -1.75 -9.05 26.92
CA SER A 77 -1.31 -8.82 28.29
C SER A 77 -2.46 -8.99 29.28
N GLU A 78 -3.63 -8.43 28.97
CA GLU A 78 -4.84 -8.56 29.79
C GLU A 78 -5.36 -9.99 29.80
N VAL A 79 -5.34 -10.69 28.66
CA VAL A 79 -5.71 -12.10 28.58
C VAL A 79 -4.84 -12.95 29.51
N LYS A 80 -3.53 -12.74 29.51
CA LYS A 80 -2.59 -13.50 30.36
C LYS A 80 -2.76 -13.30 31.86
N LYS A 81 -3.47 -12.26 32.31
CA LYS A 81 -3.72 -11.97 33.73
C LYS A 81 -4.95 -12.67 34.30
N LYS A 82 -5.77 -13.30 33.45
CA LYS A 82 -7.04 -13.92 33.83
C LYS A 82 -7.02 -15.44 33.68
N GLN A 83 -8.04 -16.11 34.25
CA GLN A 83 -8.31 -17.53 34.01
C GLN A 83 -9.40 -17.66 32.96
N TRP A 84 -9.27 -18.65 32.08
CA TRP A 84 -10.16 -18.83 30.93
C TRP A 84 -10.78 -20.22 30.93
N CYS A 85 -12.05 -20.27 30.54
CA CYS A 85 -12.81 -21.50 30.45
C CYS A 85 -12.22 -22.34 29.32
N TYR A 86 -11.81 -23.56 29.64
CA TYR A 86 -11.25 -24.48 28.64
C TYR A 86 -12.27 -24.82 27.54
N ASN A 87 -13.57 -24.80 27.86
CA ASN A 87 -14.62 -25.21 26.92
C ASN A 87 -15.03 -24.09 25.94
N CYS A 88 -15.17 -22.85 26.42
CA CYS A 88 -15.79 -21.77 25.64
C CYS A 88 -15.02 -20.44 25.67
N GLU A 89 -13.83 -20.42 26.27
CA GLU A 89 -12.93 -19.26 26.28
C GLU A 89 -13.48 -18.01 27.01
N ALA A 90 -14.64 -18.09 27.66
CA ALA A 90 -15.11 -17.06 28.58
C ALA A 90 -14.27 -17.03 29.87
N GLU A 91 -14.29 -15.91 30.60
CA GLU A 91 -13.59 -15.78 31.88
C GLU A 91 -14.06 -16.87 32.87
N ALA A 92 -13.12 -17.63 33.43
CA ALA A 92 -13.41 -18.74 34.30
C ALA A 92 -13.52 -18.32 35.76
N ILE A 93 -14.48 -18.93 36.47
CA ILE A 93 -14.71 -18.70 37.90
C ILE A 93 -14.56 -19.99 38.74
N TYR A 94 -14.55 -21.16 38.09
CA TYR A 94 -14.40 -22.46 38.73
C TYR A 94 -13.08 -23.11 38.32
N HIS A 95 -12.26 -23.50 39.30
CA HIS A 95 -11.01 -24.22 39.06
C HIS A 95 -11.19 -25.74 39.18
N CYS A 96 -10.63 -26.51 38.23
CA CYS A 96 -10.61 -27.96 38.30
C CYS A 96 -9.23 -28.51 38.67
N CYS A 97 -8.23 -28.31 37.79
CA CYS A 97 -6.82 -28.66 38.02
C CYS A 97 -5.90 -27.79 37.15
N TRP A 98 -4.58 -28.04 37.16
CA TRP A 98 -3.61 -27.27 36.37
C TRP A 98 -4.05 -27.12 34.90
N ASN A 99 -4.08 -25.87 34.43
CA ASN A 99 -4.48 -25.50 33.07
C ASN A 99 -5.90 -25.96 32.67
N THR A 100 -6.82 -26.16 33.63
CA THR A 100 -8.22 -26.45 33.34
C THR A 100 -9.15 -25.77 34.35
N SER A 101 -9.84 -24.73 33.86
CA SER A 101 -10.82 -23.93 34.59
C SER A 101 -12.08 -23.76 33.73
N TYR A 102 -13.21 -23.38 34.34
CA TYR A 102 -14.51 -23.25 33.67
C TYR A 102 -15.27 -22.00 34.11
N CYS A 103 -16.11 -21.46 33.24
CA CYS A 103 -17.05 -20.39 33.56
C CYS A 103 -18.36 -20.91 34.18
N SER A 104 -18.73 -22.17 33.93
CA SER A 104 -19.96 -22.78 34.43
C SER A 104 -19.82 -24.29 34.63
N VAL A 105 -20.73 -24.88 35.40
CA VAL A 105 -20.86 -26.32 35.58
C VAL A 105 -21.20 -27.01 34.26
N ASP A 106 -22.00 -26.38 33.40
CA ASP A 106 -22.34 -26.93 32.07
C ASP A 106 -21.10 -27.08 31.20
N CYS A 107 -20.25 -26.04 31.16
CA CYS A 107 -18.96 -26.10 30.45
C CYS A 107 -18.04 -27.19 31.02
N GLN A 108 -18.06 -27.37 32.34
CA GLN A 108 -17.33 -28.46 32.98
C GLN A 108 -17.86 -29.83 32.55
N GLN A 109 -19.17 -30.05 32.56
CA GLN A 109 -19.76 -31.34 32.18
C GLN A 109 -19.48 -31.67 30.71
N VAL A 110 -19.63 -30.70 29.80
CA VAL A 110 -19.32 -30.87 28.38
C VAL A 110 -17.87 -31.32 28.18
N HIS A 111 -16.91 -30.58 28.74
CA HIS A 111 -15.49 -30.93 28.64
C HIS A 111 -15.15 -32.24 29.38
N TRP A 112 -15.81 -32.52 30.51
CA TRP A 112 -15.65 -33.74 31.29
C TRP A 112 -16.04 -35.00 30.52
N HIS A 113 -17.22 -34.99 29.91
CA HIS A 113 -17.72 -36.12 29.14
C HIS A 113 -16.93 -36.32 27.85
N LYS A 114 -16.46 -35.23 27.24
CA LYS A 114 -15.62 -35.25 26.04
C LYS A 114 -14.25 -35.86 26.31
N GLU A 115 -13.49 -35.33 27.27
CA GLU A 115 -12.08 -35.74 27.44
C GLU A 115 -11.50 -35.58 28.85
N HIS A 116 -11.89 -34.56 29.62
CA HIS A 116 -11.18 -34.20 30.86
C HIS A 116 -11.15 -35.33 31.90
N LYS A 117 -12.19 -36.18 31.94
CA LYS A 117 -12.29 -37.29 32.91
C LYS A 117 -11.11 -38.27 32.88
N ARG A 118 -10.42 -38.39 31.75
CA ARG A 118 -9.28 -39.31 31.56
C ARG A 118 -7.94 -38.69 31.97
N THR A 119 -7.86 -37.37 32.03
CA THR A 119 -6.61 -36.61 32.20
C THR A 119 -6.61 -35.69 33.42
N CYS A 120 -7.74 -35.62 34.14
CA CYS A 120 -7.89 -34.81 35.34
C CYS A 120 -6.83 -35.16 36.39
N ARG A 121 -6.17 -34.12 36.91
CA ARG A 121 -5.09 -34.25 37.91
C ARG A 121 -5.56 -33.95 39.33
N ARG A 122 -6.84 -33.64 39.52
CA ARG A 122 -7.42 -33.43 40.85
C ARG A 122 -7.46 -34.78 41.56
N LYS A 123 -6.72 -34.90 42.67
CA LYS A 123 -6.79 -36.09 43.53
C LYS A 123 -8.21 -36.22 44.06
N ARG A 124 -8.70 -37.46 44.14
CA ARG A 124 -9.95 -37.79 44.84
C ARG A 124 -9.81 -37.50 46.32
#